data_AF-A0A9W9RBL8-F1
#
_entry.id   AF-A0A9W9RBL8-F1
#
_cell.length_a   1.000
_cell.length_b   1.000
_cell.length_c   1.000
_cell.angle_alpha   90.00
_cell.angle_beta   90.00
_cell.angle_gamma   90.00
#
_symmetry.space_group_name_H-M   'P 1'
#
loop_
_entity.id
_entity.type
_entity.pdbx_description
1 polymer ?
#
loop_
_entity_poly.entity_id
_entity_poly.type
_entity_poly.pdbx_seq_one_letter_code
_entity_poly.pdbx_strand_id
1 'polypeptide(L)'
;MMHVLEKEASAKAISTPPPVRSPIPSIDDIGVSYFVNNFVAGGHSSARGHLNYVSTIYRSNERHPTLVASMAAVGLVALANSAQQPGLVSHARAKYSEAIQQVNFALMSPTESLKDDILMSVISLGVFENVSNFPSWARHVQGAAALVVARGKSQFTNTAAILMFNQVRADMVVACIHDHKPFPEDLRELQEEAVKHTAASGAFWLLGVLASRHVNLLWKVRQNDPRINWTALLEEATALQLDFERLLGALAIEEPYSTIREPGADPEIIYNGRYDLYPSSWAIRVWNNARMLQMIVCNIIYFLLTKSLTMNLTPVLRTHATLRLQQTLQIQSKLENDMLATVPQALGYIPSSPQSHVAIGHSSPANVSGSYLLTWCLYTVGQSTVVQSPTRQWVIRRMREIGQNTGISVALQLLEDIVKLDELQQAVNDDKPRGVVDVLDIREKARRLPEEQWA
;
A
#
# COMPACT_ATOMS: atom_id res chain seq x y z
N MET A 1 77.45 -30.98 -39.10
CA MET A 1 77.06 -29.76 -38.37
C MET A 1 75.57 -29.82 -38.09
N MET A 2 75.19 -30.52 -37.01
CA MET A 2 73.85 -30.50 -36.40
C MET A 2 73.97 -31.22 -35.04
N HIS A 3 73.83 -30.48 -33.95
CA HIS A 3 73.59 -31.01 -32.62
C HIS A 3 72.56 -30.09 -31.96
N VAL A 4 71.36 -30.62 -31.74
CA VAL A 4 70.30 -30.00 -30.94
C VAL A 4 70.34 -30.66 -29.56
N LEU A 5 70.32 -29.82 -28.52
CA LEU A 5 70.34 -30.19 -27.11
C LEU A 5 68.91 -30.36 -26.60
N GLU A 6 68.57 -31.54 -26.10
CA GLU A 6 67.40 -31.76 -25.23
C GLU A 6 67.78 -31.47 -23.77
N LYS A 7 66.97 -30.65 -23.09
CA LYS A 7 66.98 -30.50 -21.63
C LYS A 7 65.54 -30.68 -21.15
N GLU A 8 65.27 -31.81 -20.49
CA GLU A 8 64.02 -32.08 -19.79
C GLU A 8 63.88 -31.15 -18.58
N ALA A 9 62.76 -30.42 -18.51
CA ALA A 9 62.35 -29.67 -17.33
C ALA A 9 61.08 -30.31 -16.76
N SER A 10 61.21 -30.95 -15.59
CA SER A 10 60.11 -31.54 -14.84
C SER A 10 59.22 -30.43 -14.26
N ALA A 11 58.02 -30.24 -14.83
CA ALA A 11 57.01 -29.31 -14.33
C ALA A 11 56.36 -29.86 -13.05
N LYS A 12 56.64 -29.22 -11.91
CA LYS A 12 55.94 -29.46 -10.64
C LYS A 12 54.53 -28.87 -10.75
N ALA A 13 53.50 -29.71 -10.75
CA ALA A 13 52.11 -29.27 -10.74
C ALA A 13 51.83 -28.48 -9.45
N ILE A 14 51.53 -27.19 -9.59
CA ILE A 14 51.06 -26.33 -8.50
C ILE A 14 49.60 -26.69 -8.25
N SER A 15 49.33 -27.42 -7.16
CA SER A 15 47.98 -27.64 -6.66
C SER A 15 47.38 -26.29 -6.29
N THR A 16 46.38 -25.82 -7.04
CA THR A 16 45.54 -24.70 -6.63
C THR A 16 44.79 -25.08 -5.36
N PRO A 17 44.73 -24.19 -4.34
CA PRO A 17 43.91 -24.45 -3.17
C PRO A 17 42.44 -24.55 -3.60
N PRO A 18 41.62 -25.39 -2.95
CA PRO A 18 40.21 -25.49 -3.26
C PRO A 18 39.54 -24.12 -3.09
N PRO A 19 38.53 -23.78 -3.91
CA PRO A 19 37.79 -22.54 -3.75
C PRO A 19 37.25 -22.47 -2.33
N VAL A 20 37.58 -21.38 -1.62
CA VAL A 20 37.04 -21.09 -0.29
C VAL A 20 35.52 -21.07 -0.44
N ARG A 21 34.84 -22.06 0.16
CA ARG A 21 33.37 -22.06 0.21
C ARG A 21 32.94 -20.79 0.94
N SER A 22 32.24 -19.89 0.25
CA SER A 22 31.57 -18.78 0.91
C SER A 22 30.71 -19.33 2.06
N PRO A 23 30.70 -18.69 3.23
CA PRO A 23 29.89 -19.17 4.35
C PRO A 23 28.42 -19.25 3.90
N ILE A 24 27.77 -20.36 4.26
CA ILE A 24 26.33 -20.53 4.02
C ILE A 24 25.63 -19.39 4.77
N PRO A 25 24.80 -18.58 4.11
CA PRO A 25 24.10 -17.48 4.77
C PRO A 25 23.23 -18.02 5.91
N SER A 26 23.22 -17.31 7.04
CA SER A 26 22.34 -17.68 8.15
C SER A 26 20.88 -17.49 7.76
N ILE A 27 19.95 -18.11 8.50
CA ILE A 27 18.51 -17.89 8.30
C ILE A 27 18.16 -16.40 8.43
N ASP A 28 18.82 -15.69 9.35
CA ASP A 28 18.63 -14.25 9.52
C ASP A 28 19.10 -13.47 8.29
N ASP A 29 20.26 -13.81 7.71
CA ASP A 29 20.76 -13.18 6.48
C ASP A 29 19.82 -13.39 5.30
N ILE A 30 19.20 -14.58 5.21
CA ILE A 30 18.17 -14.89 4.21
C ILE A 30 16.94 -13.98 4.44
N GLY A 31 16.49 -13.85 5.68
CA GLY A 31 15.39 -12.96 6.06
C GLY A 31 15.67 -11.50 5.69
N VAL A 32 16.80 -10.96 6.12
CA VAL A 32 17.22 -9.59 5.83
C VAL A 32 17.31 -9.35 4.31
N SER A 33 17.91 -10.29 3.57
CA SER A 33 18.00 -10.20 2.11
C SER A 33 16.63 -10.20 1.45
N TYR A 34 15.72 -11.04 1.93
CA TYR A 34 14.34 -11.10 1.42
C TYR A 34 13.59 -9.79 1.71
N PHE A 35 13.77 -9.19 2.90
CA PHE A 35 13.21 -7.89 3.24
C PHE A 35 13.69 -6.79 2.29
N VAL A 36 15.01 -6.69 2.08
CA VAL A 36 15.60 -5.68 1.19
C VAL A 36 15.10 -5.84 -0.24
N ASN A 37 15.00 -7.06 -0.75
CA ASN A 37 14.59 -7.29 -2.13
C ASN A 37 13.09 -7.04 -2.38
N ASN A 38 12.23 -7.22 -1.37
CA ASN A 38 10.78 -7.20 -1.56
C ASN A 38 10.09 -5.95 -1.00
N PHE A 39 10.57 -5.39 0.12
CA PHE A 39 9.91 -4.27 0.80
C PHE A 39 10.63 -2.94 0.60
N VAL A 40 11.93 -2.97 0.32
CA VAL A 40 12.69 -1.75 0.04
C VAL A 40 12.55 -1.43 -1.45
N ALA A 41 11.77 -0.40 -1.76
CA ALA A 41 11.59 0.08 -3.13
C ALA A 41 12.21 1.46 -3.30
N GLY A 42 13.13 1.62 -4.25
CA GLY A 42 13.64 2.92 -4.67
C GLY A 42 12.76 3.55 -5.75
N GLY A 43 12.70 4.88 -5.78
CA GLY A 43 12.28 5.67 -6.92
C GLY A 43 13.48 6.29 -7.64
N HIS A 44 13.23 7.30 -8.48
CA HIS A 44 14.26 8.01 -9.25
C HIS A 44 15.26 8.81 -8.39
N SER A 45 14.99 8.97 -7.10
CA SER A 45 15.86 9.69 -6.15
C SER A 45 15.78 9.06 -4.75
N SER A 46 16.75 9.36 -3.87
CA SER A 46 16.76 8.88 -2.48
C SER A 46 15.59 9.42 -1.65
N ALA A 47 14.97 10.53 -2.05
CA ALA A 47 13.79 11.09 -1.41
C ALA A 47 12.48 10.41 -1.85
N ARG A 48 12.55 9.47 -2.80
CA ARG A 48 11.40 8.75 -3.35
C ARG A 48 11.61 7.25 -3.19
N GLY A 49 10.74 6.59 -2.43
CA GLY A 49 10.85 5.16 -2.18
C GLY A 49 10.11 4.72 -0.91
N HIS A 50 9.86 3.41 -0.84
CA HIS A 50 9.27 2.77 0.33
C HIS A 50 10.39 2.07 1.11
N LEU A 51 10.56 2.45 2.38
CA LEU A 51 11.60 1.94 3.30
C LEU A 51 13.04 2.05 2.77
N ASN A 52 13.29 2.87 1.75
CA ASN A 52 14.61 3.04 1.12
C ASN A 52 15.66 3.62 2.09
N TYR A 53 15.23 4.36 3.12
CA TYR A 53 16.08 4.86 4.20
C TYR A 53 16.72 3.75 5.05
N VAL A 54 16.11 2.57 5.13
CA VAL A 54 16.66 1.43 5.88
C VAL A 54 17.99 0.98 5.29
N SER A 55 18.13 1.02 3.96
CA SER A 55 19.37 0.61 3.28
C SER A 55 20.56 1.51 3.59
N THR A 56 20.33 2.80 3.84
CA THR A 56 21.40 3.75 4.19
C THR A 56 22.00 3.43 5.55
N ILE A 57 21.16 3.12 6.53
CA ILE A 57 21.60 2.78 7.90
C ILE A 57 22.15 1.36 7.96
N TYR A 58 21.49 0.40 7.30
CA TYR A 58 21.97 -0.99 7.27
C TYR A 58 23.37 -1.14 6.67
N ARG A 59 23.74 -0.30 5.69
CA ARG A 59 25.07 -0.31 5.05
C ARG A 59 26.13 0.49 5.81
N SER A 60 25.78 1.11 6.93
CA SER A 60 26.75 1.81 7.79
C SER A 60 27.66 0.79 8.50
N ASN A 61 28.85 1.24 8.91
CA ASN A 61 29.79 0.38 9.69
C ASN A 61 29.32 0.13 11.14
N GLU A 62 28.22 0.76 11.55
CA GLU A 62 27.63 0.60 12.87
C GLU A 62 26.71 -0.62 12.91
N ARG A 63 26.70 -1.33 14.05
CA ARG A 63 25.82 -2.49 14.24
C ARG A 63 24.46 -2.02 14.75
N HIS A 64 23.41 -2.34 14.01
CA HIS A 64 22.02 -2.03 14.36
C HIS A 64 21.24 -3.32 14.65
N PRO A 65 21.50 -4.04 15.76
CA PRO A 65 20.95 -5.38 16.01
C PRO A 65 19.42 -5.41 16.02
N THR A 66 18.78 -4.39 16.62
CA THR A 66 17.31 -4.26 16.66
C THR A 66 16.71 -4.16 15.27
N LEU A 67 17.35 -3.38 14.39
CA LEU A 67 16.91 -3.19 13.02
C LEU A 67 17.09 -4.48 12.21
N VAL A 68 18.25 -5.13 12.35
CA VAL A 68 18.55 -6.41 11.69
C VAL A 68 17.54 -7.48 12.10
N ALA A 69 17.24 -7.63 13.40
CA ALA A 69 16.24 -8.58 13.89
C ALA A 69 14.84 -8.26 13.34
N SER A 70 14.46 -6.98 13.26
CA SER A 70 13.19 -6.54 12.68
C SER A 70 13.09 -6.88 11.19
N MET A 71 14.15 -6.60 10.41
CA MET A 71 14.22 -6.94 8.98
C MET A 71 14.17 -8.45 8.76
N ALA A 72 14.91 -9.23 9.56
CA ALA A 72 14.88 -10.69 9.51
C ALA A 72 13.47 -11.22 9.78
N ALA A 73 12.78 -10.70 10.80
CA ALA A 73 11.41 -11.10 11.13
C ALA A 73 10.46 -10.90 9.94
N VAL A 74 10.45 -9.70 9.34
CA VAL A 74 9.58 -9.38 8.20
C VAL A 74 9.92 -10.24 6.99
N GLY A 75 11.19 -10.36 6.65
CA GLY A 75 11.61 -11.13 5.48
C GLY A 75 11.33 -12.61 5.62
N LEU A 76 11.52 -13.19 6.82
CA LEU A 76 11.23 -14.59 7.09
C LEU A 76 9.73 -14.90 7.04
N VAL A 77 8.86 -14.04 7.59
CA VAL A 77 7.41 -14.28 7.50
C VAL A 77 6.91 -14.12 6.07
N ALA A 78 7.41 -13.13 5.33
CA ALA A 78 7.06 -12.94 3.93
C ALA A 78 7.55 -14.09 3.05
N LEU A 79 8.74 -14.61 3.30
CA LEU A 79 9.27 -15.81 2.64
C LEU A 79 8.47 -17.07 3.02
N ALA A 80 8.13 -17.24 4.29
CA ALA A 80 7.30 -18.35 4.76
C ALA A 80 5.96 -18.41 4.01
N ASN A 81 5.32 -17.24 3.86
CA ASN A 81 4.03 -17.10 3.21
C ASN A 81 4.11 -17.34 1.69
N SER A 82 5.07 -16.72 1.01
CA SER A 82 5.21 -16.82 -0.46
C SER A 82 5.78 -18.15 -0.95
N ALA A 83 6.69 -18.77 -0.20
CA ALA A 83 7.29 -20.06 -0.56
C ALA A 83 6.53 -21.25 0.04
N GLN A 84 5.41 -21.01 0.75
CA GLN A 84 4.64 -22.02 1.47
C GLN A 84 5.52 -22.86 2.41
N GLN A 85 6.42 -22.20 3.14
CA GLN A 85 7.36 -22.81 4.09
C GLN A 85 6.96 -22.45 5.54
N PRO A 86 5.93 -23.08 6.12
CA PRO A 86 5.42 -22.73 7.45
C PRO A 86 6.46 -22.90 8.56
N GLY A 87 7.49 -23.72 8.35
CA GLY A 87 8.62 -23.88 9.28
C GLY A 87 9.45 -22.62 9.52
N LEU A 88 9.39 -21.63 8.61
CA LEU A 88 10.05 -20.34 8.77
C LEU A 88 9.29 -19.38 9.69
N VAL A 89 7.98 -19.61 9.93
CA VAL A 89 7.14 -18.74 10.77
C VAL A 89 7.64 -18.73 12.22
N SER A 90 8.11 -19.86 12.75
CA SER A 90 8.66 -19.94 14.10
C SER A 90 9.93 -19.08 14.25
N HIS A 91 10.81 -19.10 13.25
CA HIS A 91 12.01 -18.26 13.19
C HIS A 91 11.64 -16.77 13.07
N ALA A 92 10.68 -16.44 12.21
CA ALA A 92 10.18 -15.09 12.05
C ALA A 92 9.61 -14.52 13.37
N ARG A 93 8.81 -15.31 14.10
CA ARG A 93 8.27 -14.95 15.42
C ARG A 93 9.34 -14.82 16.49
N ALA A 94 10.37 -15.67 16.46
CA ALA A 94 11.50 -15.56 17.38
C ALA A 94 12.24 -14.22 17.16
N LYS A 95 12.50 -13.85 15.90
CA LYS A 95 13.13 -12.57 15.54
C LYS A 95 12.25 -11.36 15.85
N TYR A 96 10.94 -11.46 15.62
CA TYR A 96 9.99 -10.43 16.04
C TYR A 96 10.03 -10.23 17.57
N SER A 97 10.03 -11.32 18.34
CA SER A 97 10.08 -11.27 19.80
C SER A 97 11.40 -10.68 20.31
N GLU A 98 12.52 -11.07 19.70
CA GLU A 98 13.84 -10.52 19.97
C GLU A 98 13.86 -9.00 19.73
N ALA A 99 13.37 -8.54 18.57
CA ALA A 99 13.32 -7.13 18.21
C ALA A 99 12.42 -6.32 19.14
N ILE A 100 11.22 -6.82 19.49
CA ILE A 100 10.31 -6.15 20.43
C ILE A 100 10.94 -6.02 21.83
N GLN A 101 11.65 -7.04 22.30
CA GLN A 101 12.37 -6.95 23.59
C GLN A 101 13.45 -5.86 23.55
N GLN A 102 14.22 -5.79 22.47
CA GLN A 102 15.26 -4.78 22.29
C GLN A 102 14.67 -3.37 22.15
N VAL A 103 13.57 -3.21 21.40
CA VAL A 103 12.81 -1.95 21.33
C VAL A 103 12.35 -1.54 22.73
N ASN A 104 11.68 -2.43 23.47
CA ASN A 104 11.19 -2.12 24.81
C ASN A 104 12.31 -1.68 25.76
N PHE A 105 13.50 -2.29 25.66
CA PHE A 105 14.67 -1.85 26.43
C PHE A 105 15.13 -0.44 26.02
N ALA A 106 15.23 -0.17 24.72
CA ALA A 106 15.59 1.17 24.21
C ALA A 106 14.57 2.24 24.63
N LEU A 107 13.28 1.90 24.68
CA LEU A 107 12.22 2.81 25.12
C LEU A 107 12.33 3.24 26.59
N MET A 108 13.05 2.50 27.44
CA MET A 108 13.30 2.88 28.83
C MET A 108 14.32 4.03 28.95
N SER A 109 15.05 4.35 27.88
CA SER A 109 16.03 5.43 27.86
C SER A 109 15.52 6.63 27.04
N PRO A 110 15.49 7.85 27.61
CA PRO A 110 15.10 9.06 26.89
C PRO A 110 16.00 9.40 25.70
N THR A 111 17.23 8.88 25.66
CA THR A 111 18.16 9.12 24.54
C THR A 111 18.07 8.03 23.48
N GLU A 112 17.97 6.76 23.90
CA GLU A 112 17.92 5.63 22.95
C GLU A 112 16.59 5.59 22.21
N SER A 113 15.48 5.88 22.90
CA SER A 113 14.13 5.90 22.31
C SER A 113 13.97 6.86 21.13
N LEU A 114 14.85 7.86 21.02
CA LEU A 114 14.80 8.89 19.97
C LEU A 114 15.70 8.57 18.76
N LYS A 115 16.45 7.47 18.77
CA LYS A 115 17.36 7.11 17.67
C LYS A 115 16.62 6.64 16.42
N ASP A 116 17.26 6.82 15.27
CA ASP A 116 16.73 6.46 13.96
C ASP A 116 16.55 4.96 13.80
N ASP A 117 17.53 4.15 14.22
CA ASP A 117 17.48 2.69 14.15
C ASP A 117 16.30 2.11 14.95
N ILE A 118 15.97 2.70 16.11
CA ILE A 118 14.80 2.31 16.90
C ILE A 118 13.50 2.61 16.15
N LEU A 119 13.34 3.81 15.59
CA LEU A 119 12.14 4.14 14.81
C LEU A 119 12.02 3.28 13.55
N MET A 120 13.13 3.03 12.84
CA MET A 120 13.16 2.12 11.69
C MET A 120 12.76 0.69 12.07
N SER A 121 13.21 0.23 13.25
CA SER A 121 12.84 -1.08 13.79
C SER A 121 11.34 -1.15 14.07
N VAL A 122 10.79 -0.14 14.76
CA VAL A 122 9.35 -0.04 15.03
C VAL A 122 8.55 -0.02 13.73
N ILE A 123 8.92 0.79 12.73
CA ILE A 123 8.24 0.78 11.42
C ILE A 123 8.29 -0.61 10.77
N SER A 124 9.46 -1.26 10.79
CA SER A 124 9.64 -2.60 10.21
C SER A 124 8.79 -3.65 10.93
N LEU A 125 8.69 -3.60 12.25
CA LEU A 125 7.80 -4.47 13.04
C LEU A 125 6.32 -4.20 12.72
N GLY A 126 5.97 -2.96 12.37
CA GLY A 126 4.64 -2.64 11.84
C GLY A 126 4.35 -3.36 10.53
N VAL A 127 5.35 -3.50 9.65
CA VAL A 127 5.24 -4.33 8.43
C VAL A 127 5.05 -5.81 8.77
N PHE A 128 5.77 -6.33 9.77
CA PHE A 128 5.60 -7.72 10.22
C PHE A 128 4.17 -7.98 10.71
N GLU A 129 3.67 -7.11 11.59
CA GLU A 129 2.31 -7.21 12.13
C GLU A 129 1.27 -7.14 11.03
N ASN A 130 1.49 -6.26 10.06
CA ASN A 130 0.60 -6.10 8.94
C ASN A 130 0.56 -7.33 8.00
N VAL A 131 1.74 -7.83 7.61
CA VAL A 131 1.86 -9.05 6.78
C VAL A 131 1.29 -10.27 7.50
N SER A 132 1.38 -10.30 8.82
CA SER A 132 0.90 -11.39 9.67
C SER A 132 -0.56 -11.21 10.12
N ASN A 133 -1.22 -10.11 9.72
CA ASN A 133 -2.59 -9.75 10.12
C ASN A 133 -2.80 -9.72 11.65
N PHE A 134 -1.89 -9.04 12.37
CA PHE A 134 -1.97 -8.91 13.83
C PHE A 134 -3.11 -7.93 14.20
N PRO A 135 -4.04 -8.31 15.10
CA PRO A 135 -5.10 -7.42 15.56
C PRO A 135 -4.60 -6.16 16.27
N SER A 136 -3.34 -6.17 16.75
CA SER A 136 -2.70 -5.05 17.44
C SER A 136 -2.11 -4.00 16.51
N TRP A 137 -2.14 -4.18 15.19
CA TRP A 137 -1.40 -3.34 14.25
C TRP A 137 -1.71 -1.83 14.42
N ALA A 138 -2.99 -1.46 14.58
CA ALA A 138 -3.36 -0.06 14.79
C ALA A 138 -2.76 0.54 16.08
N ARG A 139 -2.64 -0.27 17.16
CA ARG A 139 -1.96 0.14 18.41
C ARG A 139 -0.45 0.28 18.21
N HIS A 140 0.17 -0.58 17.42
CA HIS A 140 1.58 -0.48 17.08
C HIS A 140 1.89 0.82 16.31
N VAL A 141 1.03 1.18 15.34
CA VAL A 141 1.12 2.45 14.61
C VAL A 141 0.94 3.65 15.54
N GLN A 142 0.04 3.58 16.53
CA GLN A 142 -0.08 4.60 17.58
C GLN A 142 1.20 4.75 18.40
N GLY A 143 1.87 3.63 18.74
CA GLY A 143 3.18 3.64 19.37
C GLY A 143 4.26 4.33 18.50
N ALA A 144 4.30 4.00 17.21
CA ALA A 144 5.22 4.65 16.26
C ALA A 144 4.97 6.17 16.16
N ALA A 145 3.70 6.58 16.12
CA ALA A 145 3.32 7.99 16.14
C ALA A 145 3.75 8.69 17.42
N ALA A 146 3.59 8.05 18.59
CA ALA A 146 4.04 8.62 19.86
C ALA A 146 5.57 8.84 19.87
N LEU A 147 6.36 7.94 19.27
CA LEU A 147 7.81 8.13 19.12
C LEU A 147 8.15 9.29 18.20
N VAL A 148 7.45 9.40 17.07
CA VAL A 148 7.60 10.56 16.16
C VAL A 148 7.27 11.87 16.88
N VAL A 149 6.23 11.89 17.72
CA VAL A 149 5.88 13.05 18.54
C VAL A 149 6.96 13.35 19.57
N ALA A 150 7.46 12.33 20.28
CA ALA A 150 8.53 12.48 21.27
C ALA A 150 9.84 13.02 20.68
N ARG A 151 10.18 12.64 19.44
CA ARG A 151 11.34 13.18 18.70
C ARG A 151 11.18 14.66 18.33
N GLY A 152 9.95 15.15 18.26
CA GLY A 152 9.62 16.56 18.07
C GLY A 152 10.12 17.16 16.77
N LYS A 153 10.10 18.49 16.70
CA LYS A 153 10.40 19.28 15.48
C LYS A 153 11.84 19.14 14.99
N SER A 154 12.78 18.86 15.90
CA SER A 154 14.21 18.73 15.59
C SER A 154 14.55 17.52 14.72
N GLN A 155 13.61 16.57 14.55
CA GLN A 155 13.86 15.37 13.76
C GLN A 155 14.04 15.65 12.26
N PHE A 156 13.55 16.79 11.74
CA PHE A 156 13.59 17.10 10.31
C PHE A 156 14.95 17.63 9.81
N THR A 157 16.03 17.24 10.47
CA THR A 157 17.41 17.63 10.15
C THR A 157 18.03 16.80 9.04
N ASN A 158 17.47 15.64 8.70
CA ASN A 158 17.96 14.78 7.63
C ASN A 158 16.81 14.11 6.84
N THR A 159 17.12 13.67 5.62
CA THR A 159 16.15 13.07 4.70
C THR A 159 15.54 11.76 5.24
N ALA A 160 16.32 10.93 5.93
CA ALA A 160 15.82 9.65 6.44
C ALA A 160 14.72 9.86 7.50
N ALA A 161 14.90 10.83 8.40
CA ALA A 161 13.89 11.18 9.39
C ALA A 161 12.60 11.73 8.76
N ILE A 162 12.69 12.54 7.70
CA ILE A 162 11.51 13.01 6.95
C ILE A 162 10.77 11.82 6.30
N LEU A 163 11.49 10.84 5.75
CA LEU A 163 10.88 9.65 5.15
C LEU A 163 10.24 8.72 6.18
N MET A 164 10.87 8.54 7.36
CA MET A 164 10.26 7.83 8.48
C MET A 164 8.99 8.52 8.98
N PHE A 165 9.03 9.84 9.15
CA PHE A 165 7.85 10.64 9.48
C PHE A 165 6.72 10.44 8.48
N ASN A 166 7.03 10.50 7.17
CA ASN A 166 6.05 10.29 6.12
C ASN A 166 5.45 8.88 6.13
N GLN A 167 6.26 7.85 6.42
CA GLN A 167 5.79 6.48 6.56
C GLN A 167 4.81 6.35 7.75
N VAL A 168 5.21 6.81 8.94
CA VAL A 168 4.35 6.77 10.14
C VAL A 168 3.06 7.56 9.93
N ARG A 169 3.13 8.71 9.26
CA ARG A 169 1.94 9.51 8.91
C ARG A 169 1.00 8.76 7.98
N ALA A 170 1.52 8.08 6.96
CA ALA A 170 0.71 7.27 6.05
C ALA A 170 0.04 6.09 6.78
N ASP A 171 0.79 5.39 7.63
CA ASP A 171 0.28 4.28 8.43
C ASP A 171 -0.78 4.77 9.44
N MET A 172 -0.58 5.96 10.03
CA MET A 172 -1.56 6.57 10.94
C MET A 172 -2.86 6.94 10.23
N VAL A 173 -2.82 7.42 8.98
CA VAL A 173 -4.06 7.65 8.22
C VAL A 173 -4.86 6.36 8.10
N VAL A 174 -4.21 5.24 7.81
CA VAL A 174 -4.87 3.92 7.72
C VAL A 174 -5.42 3.49 9.08
N ALA A 175 -4.63 3.64 10.15
CA ALA A 175 -5.09 3.34 11.52
C ALA A 175 -6.29 4.19 11.94
N CYS A 176 -6.33 5.48 11.58
CA CYS A 176 -7.46 6.37 11.84
C CYS A 176 -8.72 5.98 11.05
N ILE A 177 -8.56 5.50 9.81
CA ILE A 177 -9.67 4.98 9.00
C ILE A 177 -10.28 3.76 9.67
N HIS A 178 -9.43 2.82 10.10
CA HIS A 178 -9.80 1.57 10.78
C HIS A 178 -10.48 1.83 12.13
N ASP A 179 -9.84 2.62 13.00
CA ASP A 179 -10.33 2.90 14.35
C ASP A 179 -11.47 3.94 14.40
N HIS A 180 -11.91 4.46 13.26
CA HIS A 180 -12.89 5.56 13.16
C HIS A 180 -12.51 6.80 13.99
N LYS A 181 -11.25 7.24 13.87
CA LYS A 181 -10.72 8.40 14.61
C LYS A 181 -10.26 9.51 13.67
N PRO A 182 -10.24 10.77 14.12
CA PRO A 182 -9.58 11.84 13.37
C PRO A 182 -8.06 11.62 13.36
N PHE A 183 -7.38 12.31 12.44
CA PHE A 183 -5.93 12.36 12.41
C PHE A 183 -5.39 13.08 13.66
N PRO A 184 -4.35 12.56 14.36
CA PRO A 184 -3.84 13.16 15.58
C PRO A 184 -3.30 14.58 15.38
N GLU A 185 -3.65 15.47 16.30
CA GLU A 185 -3.29 16.88 16.24
C GLU A 185 -1.76 17.11 16.33
N ASP A 186 -1.09 16.39 17.23
CA ASP A 186 0.38 16.48 17.38
C ASP A 186 1.11 16.13 16.07
N LEU A 187 0.62 15.14 15.32
CA LEU A 187 1.18 14.79 14.01
C LEU A 187 0.85 15.84 12.95
N ARG A 188 -0.30 16.52 13.06
CA ARG A 188 -0.67 17.65 12.19
C ARG A 188 0.28 18.82 12.40
N GLU A 189 0.61 19.16 13.65
CA GLU A 189 1.60 20.20 13.97
C GLU A 189 3.00 19.85 13.45
N LEU A 190 3.41 18.58 13.57
CA LEU A 190 4.68 18.12 13.00
C LEU A 190 4.68 18.15 11.48
N GLN A 191 3.54 17.85 10.84
CA GLN A 191 3.38 17.99 9.40
C GLN A 191 3.60 19.44 8.97
N GLU A 192 3.03 20.43 9.69
CA GLU A 192 3.24 21.85 9.40
C GLU A 192 4.70 22.29 9.56
N GLU A 193 5.40 21.76 10.56
CA GLU A 193 6.82 22.04 10.73
C GLU A 193 7.66 21.44 9.59
N ALA A 194 7.41 20.18 9.26
CA ALA A 194 8.16 19.44 8.24
C ALA A 194 8.07 20.05 6.84
N VAL A 195 7.01 20.83 6.54
CA VAL A 195 6.90 21.62 5.29
C VAL A 195 8.15 22.48 5.05
N LYS A 196 8.78 23.01 6.12
CA LYS A 196 9.97 23.87 6.02
C LYS A 196 11.23 23.11 5.59
N HIS A 197 11.22 21.79 5.68
CA HIS A 197 12.38 20.91 5.48
C HIS A 197 12.24 19.99 4.27
N THR A 198 11.11 20.06 3.56
CA THR A 198 10.77 19.18 2.44
C THR A 198 10.37 19.98 1.21
N ALA A 199 10.34 19.33 0.05
CA ALA A 199 9.73 19.90 -1.15
C ALA A 199 8.20 19.94 -0.95
N ALA A 200 7.70 21.01 -0.34
CA ALA A 200 6.29 21.18 0.01
C ALA A 200 5.34 21.08 -1.20
N SER A 201 5.83 21.38 -2.40
CA SER A 201 5.10 21.26 -3.67
C SER A 201 5.16 19.86 -4.29
N GLY A 202 5.97 18.95 -3.75
CA GLY A 202 6.09 17.60 -4.27
C GLY A 202 4.81 16.80 -4.08
N ALA A 203 4.39 16.09 -5.13
CA ALA A 203 3.14 15.35 -5.16
C ALA A 203 3.02 14.33 -4.01
N PHE A 204 4.12 13.64 -3.65
CA PHE A 204 4.11 12.72 -2.52
C PHE A 204 3.85 13.41 -1.16
N TRP A 205 4.39 14.61 -0.96
CA TRP A 205 4.13 15.38 0.26
C TRP A 205 2.65 15.80 0.33
N LEU A 206 2.15 16.38 -0.77
CA LEU A 206 0.76 16.79 -0.92
C LEU A 206 -0.21 15.62 -0.72
N LEU A 207 0.09 14.42 -1.24
CA LEU A 207 -0.71 13.22 -1.01
C LEU A 207 -0.97 13.00 0.48
N GLY A 208 0.06 13.04 1.33
CA GLY A 208 -0.14 12.83 2.75
C GLY A 208 -0.90 13.99 3.44
N VAL A 209 -0.78 15.23 2.94
CA VAL A 209 -1.57 16.37 3.46
C VAL A 209 -3.05 16.16 3.13
N LEU A 210 -3.36 15.73 1.91
CA LEU A 210 -4.74 15.39 1.53
C LEU A 210 -5.24 14.16 2.26
N ALA A 211 -4.38 13.18 2.56
CA ALA A 211 -4.73 11.99 3.33
C ALA A 211 -5.15 12.31 4.77
N SER A 212 -4.46 13.23 5.45
CA SER A 212 -4.85 13.68 6.81
C SER A 212 -6.15 14.49 6.80
N ARG A 213 -6.36 15.36 5.81
CA ARG A 213 -7.65 16.06 5.61
C ARG A 213 -8.79 15.09 5.32
N HIS A 214 -8.53 14.10 4.48
CA HIS A 214 -9.48 13.05 4.10
C HIS A 214 -10.01 12.28 5.32
N VAL A 215 -9.14 11.79 6.20
CA VAL A 215 -9.59 11.00 7.35
C VAL A 215 -10.40 11.83 8.34
N ASN A 216 -10.07 13.11 8.50
CA ASN A 216 -10.87 14.05 9.31
C ASN A 216 -12.27 14.26 8.73
N LEU A 217 -12.39 14.44 7.40
CA LEU A 217 -13.68 14.54 6.74
C LEU A 217 -14.50 13.25 6.88
N LEU A 218 -13.87 12.10 6.66
CA LEU A 218 -14.51 10.79 6.83
C LEU A 218 -15.03 10.60 8.25
N TRP A 219 -14.23 10.97 9.25
CA TRP A 219 -14.62 10.96 10.65
C TRP A 219 -15.84 11.86 10.90
N LYS A 220 -15.83 13.12 10.47
CA LYS A 220 -16.98 14.05 10.61
C LYS A 220 -18.27 13.47 10.02
N VAL A 221 -18.19 12.85 8.84
CA VAL A 221 -19.34 12.24 8.16
C VAL A 221 -19.85 11.03 8.95
N ARG A 222 -18.97 10.18 9.46
CA ARG A 222 -19.31 8.99 10.26
C ARG A 222 -19.97 9.33 11.60
N GLN A 223 -19.59 10.46 12.22
CA GLN A 223 -20.24 10.93 13.45
C GLN A 223 -21.74 11.19 13.25
N ASN A 224 -22.19 11.47 12.01
CA ASN A 224 -23.58 11.77 11.66
C ASN A 224 -24.24 12.78 12.62
N ASP A 225 -23.45 13.74 13.09
CA ASP A 225 -23.89 14.74 14.06
C ASP A 225 -24.90 15.68 13.40
N PRO A 226 -26.16 15.77 13.90
CA PRO A 226 -27.20 16.60 13.29
C PRO A 226 -26.87 18.10 13.33
N ARG A 227 -25.90 18.52 14.14
CA ARG A 227 -25.42 19.91 14.21
C ARG A 227 -24.52 20.27 13.03
N ILE A 228 -23.94 19.28 12.35
CA ILE A 228 -23.06 19.51 11.21
C ILE A 228 -23.90 19.71 9.95
N ASN A 229 -23.70 20.84 9.29
CA ASN A 229 -24.37 21.15 8.03
C ASN A 229 -23.87 20.22 6.92
N TRP A 230 -24.75 19.36 6.39
CA TRP A 230 -24.42 18.44 5.31
C TRP A 230 -23.96 19.15 4.03
N THR A 231 -24.45 20.37 3.77
CA THR A 231 -23.99 21.19 2.64
C THR A 231 -22.53 21.59 2.81
N ALA A 232 -22.12 21.96 4.02
CA ALA A 232 -20.73 22.27 4.33
C ALA A 232 -19.83 21.04 4.18
N LEU A 233 -20.30 19.85 4.60
CA LEU A 233 -19.57 18.59 4.36
C LEU A 233 -19.44 18.27 2.86
N LEU A 234 -20.47 18.54 2.07
CA LEU A 234 -20.44 18.32 0.62
C LEU A 234 -19.49 19.30 -0.09
N GLU A 235 -19.44 20.55 0.37
CA GLU A 235 -18.47 21.56 -0.10
C GLU A 235 -17.04 21.16 0.25
N GLU A 236 -16.78 20.75 1.50
CA GLU A 236 -15.47 20.25 1.95
C GLU A 236 -15.03 19.02 1.14
N ALA A 237 -15.93 18.05 0.93
CA ALA A 237 -15.68 16.87 0.13
C ALA A 237 -15.40 17.20 -1.34
N THR A 238 -16.15 18.15 -1.92
CA THR A 238 -15.97 18.60 -3.30
C THR A 238 -14.62 19.31 -3.49
N ALA A 239 -14.25 20.20 -2.57
CA ALA A 239 -12.95 20.85 -2.59
C ALA A 239 -11.81 19.83 -2.48
N LEU A 240 -11.95 18.85 -1.58
CA LEU A 240 -10.95 17.80 -1.40
C LEU A 240 -10.83 16.90 -2.64
N GLN A 241 -11.94 16.57 -3.31
CA GLN A 241 -11.93 15.80 -4.56
C GLN A 241 -11.19 16.54 -5.68
N LEU A 242 -11.39 17.86 -5.80
CA LEU A 242 -10.64 18.70 -6.75
C LEU A 242 -9.14 18.78 -6.40
N ASP A 243 -8.80 18.86 -5.12
CA ASP A 243 -7.40 18.82 -4.69
C ASP A 243 -6.73 17.49 -5.04
N PHE A 244 -7.44 16.36 -4.95
CA PHE A 244 -6.96 15.07 -5.43
C PHE A 244 -6.77 15.05 -6.96
N GLU A 245 -7.66 15.66 -7.75
CA GLU A 245 -7.47 15.76 -9.22
C GLU A 245 -6.20 16.56 -9.56
N ARG A 246 -5.95 17.67 -8.85
CA ARG A 246 -4.72 18.46 -9.00
C ARG A 246 -3.48 17.64 -8.62
N LEU A 247 -3.55 16.89 -7.52
CA LEU A 247 -2.50 15.98 -7.10
C LEU A 247 -2.20 14.92 -8.16
N LEU A 248 -3.22 14.27 -8.73
CA LEU A 248 -3.02 13.29 -9.80
C LEU A 248 -2.38 13.94 -11.04
N GLY A 249 -2.73 15.20 -11.35
CA GLY A 249 -2.06 15.99 -12.38
C GLY A 249 -0.56 16.22 -12.09
N ALA A 250 -0.21 16.52 -10.83
CA ALA A 250 1.19 16.65 -10.41
C ALA A 250 1.94 15.30 -10.48
N LEU A 251 1.31 14.20 -10.06
CA LEU A 251 1.87 12.85 -10.18
C LEU A 251 2.13 12.45 -11.64
N ALA A 252 1.28 12.88 -12.58
CA ALA A 252 1.50 12.61 -14.01
C ALA A 252 2.81 13.21 -14.54
N ILE A 253 3.31 14.28 -13.90
CA ILE A 253 4.59 14.91 -14.24
C ILE A 253 5.73 14.26 -13.45
N GLU A 254 5.53 14.06 -12.14
CA GLU A 254 6.58 13.59 -11.25
C GLU A 254 6.88 12.09 -11.36
N GLU A 255 5.86 11.27 -11.63
CA GLU A 255 5.92 9.80 -11.73
C GLU A 255 5.08 9.34 -12.93
N PRO A 256 5.50 9.68 -14.17
CA PRO A 256 4.73 9.38 -15.37
C PRO A 256 4.61 7.87 -15.60
N TYR A 257 3.56 7.47 -16.30
CA TYR A 257 3.36 6.08 -16.74
C TYR A 257 2.85 6.04 -18.18
N SER A 258 3.00 4.89 -18.84
CA SER A 258 2.53 4.67 -20.21
C SER A 258 1.37 3.67 -20.23
N THR A 259 0.26 4.02 -20.87
CA THR A 259 -0.87 3.10 -21.04
C THR A 259 -0.67 2.24 -22.28
N ILE A 260 -0.74 0.92 -22.10
CA ILE A 260 -0.68 -0.06 -23.19
C ILE A 260 -2.06 -0.69 -23.37
N ARG A 261 -2.47 -0.85 -24.63
CA ARG A 261 -3.72 -1.52 -25.02
C ARG A 261 -3.40 -2.76 -25.84
N GLU A 262 -3.80 -3.90 -25.34
CA GLU A 262 -3.56 -5.21 -25.93
C GLU A 262 -4.85 -6.04 -25.85
N PRO A 263 -5.80 -5.84 -26.78
CA PRO A 263 -7.09 -6.52 -26.75
C PRO A 263 -7.03 -8.05 -26.85
N GLY A 264 -5.91 -8.60 -27.35
CA GLY A 264 -5.66 -10.04 -27.46
C GLY A 264 -4.88 -10.63 -26.28
N ALA A 265 -4.54 -9.83 -25.27
CA ALA A 265 -3.88 -10.32 -24.07
C ALA A 265 -4.80 -11.25 -23.28
N ASP A 266 -4.19 -12.13 -22.47
CA ASP A 266 -4.93 -13.00 -21.57
C ASP A 266 -5.81 -12.17 -20.61
N PRO A 267 -7.16 -12.28 -20.70
CA PRO A 267 -8.07 -11.54 -19.84
C PRO A 267 -7.96 -11.98 -18.37
N GLU A 268 -7.37 -13.15 -18.10
CA GLU A 268 -7.01 -13.61 -16.76
C GLU A 268 -5.73 -12.97 -16.24
N ILE A 269 -5.06 -12.08 -16.96
CA ILE A 269 -3.93 -11.28 -16.46
C ILE A 269 -4.23 -9.79 -16.67
N ILE A 270 -4.66 -9.42 -17.88
CA ILE A 270 -4.88 -8.03 -18.30
C ILE A 270 -6.38 -7.76 -18.41
N TYR A 271 -6.93 -7.03 -17.43
CA TYR A 271 -8.35 -6.68 -17.43
C TYR A 271 -8.68 -5.72 -18.59
N ASN A 272 -9.71 -6.06 -19.38
CA ASN A 272 -10.18 -5.28 -20.54
C ASN A 272 -9.07 -4.87 -21.52
N GLY A 273 -8.03 -5.70 -21.67
CA GLY A 273 -6.93 -5.45 -22.61
C GLY A 273 -6.16 -4.16 -22.34
N ARG A 274 -6.13 -3.66 -21.09
CA ARG A 274 -5.34 -2.48 -20.70
C ARG A 274 -4.45 -2.78 -19.50
N TYR A 275 -3.21 -2.33 -19.58
CA TYR A 275 -2.32 -2.21 -18.42
C TYR A 275 -1.48 -0.93 -18.53
N ASP A 276 -0.98 -0.46 -17.40
CA ASP A 276 -0.17 0.75 -17.32
C ASP A 276 1.26 0.40 -16.86
N LEU A 277 2.27 0.93 -17.56
CA LEU A 277 3.70 0.75 -17.29
C LEU A 277 4.23 1.92 -16.48
N TYR A 278 4.56 1.66 -15.23
CA TYR A 278 5.19 2.60 -14.30
C TYR A 278 6.71 2.37 -14.25
N PRO A 279 7.49 3.42 -13.97
CA PRO A 279 8.95 3.33 -13.91
C PRO A 279 9.46 2.58 -12.68
N SER A 280 8.66 2.48 -11.62
CA SER A 280 9.04 1.80 -10.38
C SER A 280 7.82 1.29 -9.61
N SER A 281 8.03 0.31 -8.71
CA SER A 281 7.00 -0.12 -7.76
C SER A 281 6.60 0.98 -6.77
N TRP A 282 7.51 1.93 -6.51
CA TRP A 282 7.21 3.16 -5.77
C TRP A 282 6.13 4.00 -6.46
N ALA A 283 6.28 4.24 -7.77
CA ALA A 283 5.29 5.00 -8.54
C ALA A 283 3.90 4.34 -8.46
N ILE A 284 3.83 3.02 -8.65
CA ILE A 284 2.58 2.25 -8.51
C ILE A 284 1.94 2.49 -7.14
N ARG A 285 2.71 2.41 -6.05
CA ARG A 285 2.21 2.65 -4.68
C ARG A 285 1.61 4.03 -4.52
N VAL A 286 2.34 5.07 -4.92
CA VAL A 286 1.89 6.46 -4.74
C VAL A 286 0.61 6.73 -5.55
N TRP A 287 0.57 6.27 -6.81
CA TRP A 287 -0.61 6.40 -7.66
C TRP A 287 -1.83 5.68 -7.08
N ASN A 288 -1.67 4.43 -6.64
CA ASN A 288 -2.77 3.65 -6.09
C ASN A 288 -3.25 4.21 -4.74
N ASN A 289 -2.34 4.69 -3.88
CA ASN A 289 -2.74 5.36 -2.64
C ASN A 289 -3.56 6.64 -2.91
N ALA A 290 -3.13 7.46 -3.88
CA ALA A 290 -3.89 8.66 -4.28
C ALA A 290 -5.27 8.31 -4.84
N ARG A 291 -5.36 7.30 -5.70
CA ARG A 291 -6.62 6.83 -6.31
C ARG A 291 -7.58 6.24 -5.27
N MET A 292 -7.07 5.43 -4.33
CA MET A 292 -7.89 4.88 -3.23
C MET A 292 -8.45 5.98 -2.34
N LEU A 293 -7.64 6.96 -1.94
CA LEU A 293 -8.12 8.08 -1.13
C LEU A 293 -9.15 8.93 -1.89
N GLN A 294 -8.92 9.20 -3.18
CA GLN A 294 -9.91 9.91 -4.00
C GLN A 294 -11.21 9.11 -4.16
N MET A 295 -11.14 7.78 -4.28
CA MET A 295 -12.31 6.90 -4.32
C MET A 295 -13.14 7.03 -3.03
N ILE A 296 -12.50 7.09 -1.86
CA ILE A 296 -13.21 7.27 -0.59
C ILE A 296 -13.85 8.67 -0.52
N VAL A 297 -13.19 9.73 -0.99
CA VAL A 297 -13.83 11.06 -1.10
C VAL A 297 -15.05 11.02 -2.02
N CYS A 298 -14.96 10.32 -3.16
CA CYS A 298 -16.10 10.12 -4.05
C CYS A 298 -17.23 9.35 -3.37
N ASN A 299 -16.92 8.34 -2.56
CA ASN A 299 -17.90 7.61 -1.76
C ASN A 299 -18.61 8.52 -0.73
N ILE A 300 -17.88 9.45 -0.11
CA ILE A 300 -18.46 10.47 0.79
C ILE A 300 -19.42 11.38 0.02
N ILE A 301 -18.99 11.92 -1.13
CA ILE A 301 -19.82 12.78 -1.99
C ILE A 301 -21.09 12.03 -2.41
N TYR A 302 -20.93 10.79 -2.89
CA TYR A 302 -22.03 9.91 -3.25
C TYR A 302 -23.03 9.75 -2.10
N PHE A 303 -22.55 9.43 -0.90
CA PHE A 303 -23.39 9.26 0.29
C PHE A 303 -24.17 10.55 0.62
N LEU A 304 -23.48 11.69 0.64
CA LEU A 304 -24.10 12.99 0.96
C LEU A 304 -25.15 13.40 -0.08
N LEU A 305 -24.86 13.24 -1.37
CA LEU A 305 -25.80 13.57 -2.45
C LEU A 305 -27.00 12.63 -2.47
N THR A 306 -26.77 11.35 -2.25
CA THR A 306 -27.85 10.37 -2.20
C THR A 306 -28.80 10.66 -1.05
N LYS A 307 -28.24 11.00 0.13
CA LYS A 307 -29.02 11.44 1.30
C LYS A 307 -29.74 12.78 1.06
N SER A 308 -29.16 13.70 0.30
CA SER A 308 -29.84 14.97 -0.01
C SER A 308 -30.97 14.81 -1.02
N LEU A 309 -30.83 13.89 -1.97
CA LEU A 309 -31.85 13.61 -3.00
C LEU A 309 -33.13 12.97 -2.43
N THR A 310 -33.06 12.32 -1.26
CA THR A 310 -34.23 11.83 -0.52
C THR A 310 -34.97 12.96 0.22
N MET A 311 -34.39 14.18 0.29
CA MET A 311 -35.03 15.34 0.91
C MET A 311 -35.89 16.12 -0.10
N ASN A 312 -36.75 17.00 0.42
CA ASN A 312 -37.53 17.93 -0.39
C ASN A 312 -36.66 19.08 -0.93
N LEU A 313 -35.90 18.80 -1.99
CA LEU A 313 -35.12 19.79 -2.74
C LEU A 313 -35.97 20.52 -3.79
N THR A 314 -35.66 21.79 -4.03
CA THR A 314 -36.20 22.53 -5.18
C THR A 314 -35.77 21.85 -6.49
N PRO A 315 -36.52 22.01 -7.61
CA PRO A 315 -36.15 21.40 -8.89
C PRO A 315 -34.73 21.73 -9.34
N VAL A 316 -34.28 22.99 -9.14
CA VAL A 316 -32.93 23.44 -9.50
C VAL A 316 -31.86 22.72 -8.67
N LEU A 317 -32.03 22.65 -7.34
CA LEU A 317 -31.09 21.98 -6.45
C LEU A 317 -31.03 20.47 -6.72
N ARG A 318 -32.18 19.85 -7.01
CA ARG A 318 -32.26 18.44 -7.40
C ARG A 318 -31.48 18.17 -8.68
N THR A 319 -31.64 19.00 -9.72
CA THR A 319 -30.87 18.88 -10.97
C THR A 319 -29.37 18.99 -10.74
N HIS A 320 -28.92 19.98 -9.95
CA HIS A 320 -27.50 20.13 -9.63
C HIS A 320 -26.95 18.92 -8.84
N ALA A 321 -27.69 18.43 -7.84
CA ALA A 321 -27.30 17.27 -7.06
C ALA A 321 -27.19 16.00 -7.93
N THR A 322 -28.16 15.77 -8.82
CA THR A 322 -28.14 14.65 -9.77
C THR A 322 -26.95 14.73 -10.74
N LEU A 323 -26.68 15.91 -11.31
CA LEU A 323 -25.54 16.09 -12.21
C LEU A 323 -24.22 15.83 -11.48
N ARG A 324 -24.07 16.35 -10.26
CA ARG A 324 -22.88 16.13 -9.44
C ARG A 324 -22.70 14.65 -9.07
N LEU A 325 -23.81 13.95 -8.80
CA LEU A 325 -23.79 12.51 -8.54
C LEU A 325 -23.28 11.75 -9.77
N GLN A 326 -23.79 12.06 -10.97
CA GLN A 326 -23.33 11.45 -12.22
C GLN A 326 -21.83 11.67 -12.47
N GLN A 327 -21.34 12.90 -12.27
CA GLN A 327 -19.90 13.21 -12.37
C GLN A 327 -19.07 12.39 -11.37
N THR A 328 -19.55 12.26 -10.14
CA THR A 328 -18.89 11.47 -9.09
C THR A 328 -18.77 10.01 -9.51
N LEU A 329 -19.85 9.41 -10.02
CA LEU A 329 -19.86 8.02 -10.51
C LEU A 329 -18.91 7.81 -11.70
N GLN A 330 -18.80 8.78 -12.61
CA GLN A 330 -17.83 8.73 -13.72
C GLN A 330 -16.38 8.73 -13.23
N ILE A 331 -16.07 9.56 -12.22
CA ILE A 331 -14.74 9.58 -11.60
C ILE A 331 -14.43 8.23 -10.96
N GLN A 332 -15.38 7.65 -10.20
CA GLN A 332 -15.21 6.33 -9.59
C GLN A 332 -14.91 5.26 -10.64
N SER A 333 -15.71 5.20 -11.71
CA SER A 333 -15.49 4.24 -12.81
C SER A 333 -14.11 4.41 -13.47
N LYS A 334 -13.64 5.66 -13.65
CA LYS A 334 -12.28 5.92 -14.14
C LYS A 334 -11.22 5.40 -13.17
N LEU A 335 -11.35 5.72 -11.88
CA LEU A 335 -10.40 5.30 -10.84
C LEU A 335 -10.30 3.78 -10.74
N GLU A 336 -11.41 3.06 -10.87
CA GLU A 336 -11.43 1.59 -10.91
C GLU A 336 -10.58 1.04 -12.05
N ASN A 337 -10.85 1.51 -13.28
CA ASN A 337 -10.11 1.07 -14.45
C ASN A 337 -8.62 1.39 -14.35
N ASP A 338 -8.27 2.56 -13.81
CA ASP A 338 -6.88 2.96 -13.61
C ASP A 338 -6.17 2.12 -12.52
N MET A 339 -6.86 1.74 -11.44
CA MET A 339 -6.32 0.84 -10.42
C MET A 339 -6.13 -0.58 -10.97
N LEU A 340 -7.10 -1.12 -11.69
CA LEU A 340 -7.01 -2.45 -12.30
C LEU A 340 -5.87 -2.54 -13.33
N ALA A 341 -5.62 -1.46 -14.07
CA ALA A 341 -4.51 -1.39 -15.03
C ALA A 341 -3.12 -1.48 -14.37
N THR A 342 -3.00 -1.27 -13.05
CA THR A 342 -1.73 -1.44 -12.31
C THR A 342 -1.42 -2.88 -11.93
N VAL A 343 -2.43 -3.75 -11.88
CA VAL A 343 -2.34 -5.11 -11.36
C VAL A 343 -1.26 -5.95 -12.07
N PRO A 344 -1.18 -5.96 -13.42
CA PRO A 344 -0.24 -6.85 -14.09
C PRO A 344 1.23 -6.54 -13.76
N GLN A 345 1.59 -5.26 -13.73
CA GLN A 345 2.96 -4.85 -13.39
C GLN A 345 3.24 -4.99 -11.89
N ALA A 346 2.27 -4.65 -11.04
CA ALA A 346 2.42 -4.75 -9.59
C ALA A 346 2.63 -6.19 -9.11
N LEU A 347 1.98 -7.17 -9.75
CA LEU A 347 2.21 -8.60 -9.48
C LEU A 347 3.45 -9.17 -10.17
N GLY A 348 4.10 -8.41 -11.04
CA GLY A 348 5.30 -8.84 -11.76
C GLY A 348 5.02 -9.75 -12.96
N TYR A 349 3.80 -9.77 -13.50
CA TYR A 349 3.47 -10.47 -14.75
C TYR A 349 4.01 -9.74 -15.98
N ILE A 350 4.21 -8.43 -15.86
CA ILE A 350 4.75 -7.59 -16.91
C ILE A 350 6.02 -6.92 -16.37
N PRO A 351 7.11 -6.92 -17.15
CA PRO A 351 8.35 -6.32 -16.69
C PRO A 351 8.27 -4.79 -16.58
N SER A 352 9.15 -4.22 -15.76
CA SER A 352 9.29 -2.77 -15.58
C SER A 352 9.95 -2.06 -16.78
N SER A 353 10.57 -2.80 -17.71
CA SER A 353 11.19 -2.26 -18.92
C SER A 353 10.63 -2.93 -20.17
N PRO A 354 10.25 -2.18 -21.23
CA PRO A 354 9.83 -2.74 -22.52
C PRO A 354 10.90 -3.61 -23.20
N GLN A 355 12.17 -3.48 -22.79
CA GLN A 355 13.31 -4.16 -23.40
C GLN A 355 13.66 -5.51 -22.76
N SER A 356 13.06 -5.85 -21.61
CA SER A 356 13.28 -7.18 -21.02
C SER A 356 12.34 -8.18 -21.69
N HIS A 357 12.93 -9.11 -22.44
CA HIS A 357 12.26 -10.27 -23.05
C HIS A 357 11.86 -11.34 -22.01
N VAL A 358 11.21 -10.93 -20.92
CA VAL A 358 10.57 -11.90 -20.00
C VAL A 358 9.18 -12.16 -20.57
N ALA A 359 8.91 -13.42 -20.92
CA ALA A 359 7.59 -13.83 -21.38
C ALA A 359 6.53 -13.48 -20.32
N ILE A 360 5.41 -12.90 -20.74
CA ILE A 360 4.22 -12.78 -19.88
C ILE A 360 3.85 -14.19 -19.47
N GLY A 361 3.99 -14.51 -18.19
CA GLY A 361 3.82 -15.87 -17.69
C GLY A 361 3.44 -15.89 -16.23
N HIS A 362 2.65 -16.90 -15.85
CA HIS A 362 2.21 -17.15 -14.48
C HIS A 362 3.35 -17.49 -13.49
N SER A 363 4.59 -17.63 -13.99
CA SER A 363 5.76 -18.13 -13.26
C SER A 363 6.72 -17.04 -12.77
N SER A 364 6.23 -15.83 -12.52
CA SER A 364 7.01 -14.79 -11.83
C SER A 364 7.00 -15.09 -10.32
N PRO A 365 8.15 -15.02 -9.60
CA PRO A 365 8.14 -15.16 -8.15
C PRO A 365 7.17 -14.14 -7.55
N ALA A 366 6.28 -14.61 -6.67
CA ALA A 366 5.20 -13.79 -6.12
C ALA A 366 5.75 -12.48 -5.55
N ASN A 367 5.40 -11.34 -6.16
CA ASN A 367 5.77 -10.03 -5.63
C ASN A 367 4.92 -9.76 -4.39
N VAL A 368 5.40 -10.18 -3.22
CA VAL A 368 4.65 -10.09 -1.95
C VAL A 368 4.26 -8.66 -1.63
N SER A 369 5.17 -7.71 -1.84
CA SER A 369 4.91 -6.31 -1.51
C SER A 369 3.95 -5.64 -2.50
N GLY A 370 3.99 -6.05 -3.78
CA GLY A 370 2.98 -5.68 -4.77
C GLY A 370 1.61 -6.30 -4.48
N SER A 371 1.58 -7.56 -4.09
CA SER A 371 0.36 -8.29 -3.71
C SER A 371 -0.31 -7.69 -2.48
N TYR A 372 0.48 -7.28 -1.49
CA TYR A 372 0.00 -6.58 -0.31
C TYR A 372 -0.61 -5.22 -0.67
N LEU A 373 0.08 -4.40 -1.47
CA LEU A 373 -0.46 -3.14 -1.99
C LEU A 373 -1.79 -3.37 -2.72
N LEU A 374 -1.84 -4.36 -3.62
CA LEU A 374 -3.00 -4.64 -4.43
C LEU A 374 -4.17 -5.20 -3.64
N THR A 375 -3.95 -5.82 -2.48
CA THR A 375 -5.04 -6.34 -1.64
C THR A 375 -6.04 -5.23 -1.32
N TRP A 376 -5.56 -4.08 -0.85
CA TRP A 376 -6.41 -2.92 -0.55
C TRP A 376 -6.96 -2.23 -1.81
N CYS A 377 -6.17 -2.19 -2.89
CA CYS A 377 -6.62 -1.62 -4.16
C CYS A 377 -7.81 -2.41 -4.74
N LEU A 378 -7.66 -3.73 -4.80
CA LEU A 378 -8.67 -4.66 -5.30
C LEU A 378 -9.89 -4.69 -4.37
N TYR A 379 -9.69 -4.67 -3.05
CA TYR A 379 -10.79 -4.53 -2.11
C TYR A 379 -11.59 -3.24 -2.36
N THR A 380 -10.90 -2.10 -2.52
CA THR A 380 -11.52 -0.80 -2.83
C THR A 380 -12.34 -0.84 -4.13
N VAL A 381 -11.84 -1.49 -5.18
CA VAL A 381 -12.57 -1.67 -6.44
C VAL A 381 -13.77 -2.62 -6.27
N GLY A 382 -13.59 -3.77 -5.62
CA GLY A 382 -14.63 -4.78 -5.46
C GLY A 382 -15.81 -4.30 -4.61
N GLN A 383 -15.54 -3.45 -3.62
CA GLN A 383 -16.52 -2.80 -2.75
C GLN A 383 -17.27 -1.64 -3.42
N SER A 384 -16.82 -1.18 -4.59
CA SER A 384 -17.43 -0.05 -5.25
C SER A 384 -18.86 -0.36 -5.69
N THR A 385 -19.72 0.66 -5.64
CA THR A 385 -21.12 0.56 -6.09
C THR A 385 -21.28 0.67 -7.60
N VAL A 386 -20.27 1.17 -8.32
CA VAL A 386 -20.33 1.32 -9.79
C VAL A 386 -19.69 0.16 -10.54
N VAL A 387 -18.96 -0.71 -9.84
CA VAL A 387 -18.30 -1.87 -10.42
C VAL A 387 -19.34 -2.85 -10.96
N GLN A 388 -19.15 -3.31 -12.19
CA GLN A 388 -20.02 -4.29 -12.82
C GLN A 388 -19.67 -5.70 -12.35
N SER A 389 -20.62 -6.63 -12.37
CA SER A 389 -20.38 -8.00 -11.90
C SER A 389 -19.21 -8.71 -12.60
N PRO A 390 -19.00 -8.60 -13.94
CA PRO A 390 -17.81 -9.19 -14.58
C PRO A 390 -16.49 -8.62 -14.05
N THR A 391 -16.44 -7.31 -13.78
CA THR A 391 -15.30 -6.65 -13.15
C THR A 391 -15.09 -7.15 -11.73
N ARG A 392 -16.18 -7.26 -10.95
CA ARG A 392 -16.12 -7.76 -9.56
C ARG A 392 -15.66 -9.21 -9.50
N GLN A 393 -16.12 -10.07 -10.40
CA GLN A 393 -15.67 -11.46 -10.52
C GLN A 393 -14.18 -11.54 -10.86
N TRP A 394 -13.67 -10.66 -11.72
CA TRP A 394 -12.23 -10.57 -11.99
C TRP A 394 -11.44 -10.18 -10.74
N VAL A 395 -11.93 -9.19 -9.97
CA VAL A 395 -11.34 -8.78 -8.69
C VAL A 395 -11.34 -9.93 -7.68
N ILE A 396 -12.47 -10.64 -7.53
CA ILE A 396 -12.63 -11.81 -6.64
C ILE A 396 -11.59 -12.88 -6.96
N ARG A 397 -11.43 -13.24 -8.24
CA ARG A 397 -10.43 -14.23 -8.67
C ARG A 397 -9.02 -13.77 -8.32
N ARG A 398 -8.69 -12.50 -8.59
CA ARG A 398 -7.35 -11.97 -8.32
C ARG A 398 -7.01 -11.90 -6.83
N MET A 399 -7.96 -11.49 -5.99
CA MET A 399 -7.77 -11.47 -4.54
C MET A 399 -7.60 -12.88 -3.97
N ARG A 400 -8.33 -13.86 -4.52
CA ARG A 400 -8.16 -15.28 -4.16
C ARG A 400 -6.75 -15.77 -4.51
N GLU A 401 -6.26 -15.49 -5.71
CA GLU A 401 -4.89 -15.82 -6.14
C GLU A 401 -3.85 -15.18 -5.22
N ILE A 402 -3.99 -13.89 -4.91
CA ILE A 402 -3.09 -13.19 -3.99
C ILE A 402 -3.08 -13.91 -2.64
N GLY A 403 -4.26 -14.15 -2.04
CA GLY A 403 -4.34 -14.81 -0.74
C GLY A 403 -3.73 -16.22 -0.71
N GLN A 404 -3.96 -17.02 -1.76
CA GLN A 404 -3.49 -18.41 -1.85
C GLN A 404 -1.99 -18.52 -2.19
N ASN A 405 -1.50 -17.67 -3.09
CA ASN A 405 -0.14 -17.79 -3.62
C ASN A 405 0.90 -17.00 -2.82
N THR A 406 0.47 -15.93 -2.13
CA THR A 406 1.39 -15.08 -1.35
C THR A 406 1.24 -15.25 0.16
N GLY A 407 0.26 -16.04 0.61
CA GLY A 407 -0.06 -16.28 2.02
C GLY A 407 -0.58 -15.04 2.76
N ILE A 408 -1.06 -14.02 2.04
CA ILE A 408 -1.67 -12.82 2.60
C ILE A 408 -3.10 -13.15 3.04
N SER A 409 -3.27 -13.58 4.29
CA SER A 409 -4.55 -14.03 4.85
C SER A 409 -5.64 -12.95 4.85
N VAL A 410 -5.26 -11.68 5.04
CA VAL A 410 -6.19 -10.53 4.99
C VAL A 410 -6.87 -10.42 3.63
N ALA A 411 -6.21 -10.82 2.53
CA ALA A 411 -6.84 -10.81 1.21
C ALA A 411 -8.00 -11.81 1.11
N LEU A 412 -7.90 -12.97 1.78
CA LEU A 412 -8.97 -13.96 1.83
C LEU A 412 -10.12 -13.53 2.75
N GLN A 413 -9.83 -12.83 3.84
CA GLN A 413 -10.85 -12.29 4.74
C GLN A 413 -11.68 -11.21 4.02
N LEU A 414 -11.00 -10.22 3.43
CA LEU A 414 -11.64 -9.14 2.68
C LEU A 414 -12.41 -9.63 1.44
N LEU A 415 -11.98 -10.76 0.86
CA LEU A 415 -12.65 -11.39 -0.28
C LEU A 415 -14.09 -11.81 0.05
N GLU A 416 -14.35 -12.29 1.28
CA GLU A 416 -15.68 -12.74 1.70
C GLU A 416 -16.71 -11.62 1.57
N ASP A 417 -16.33 -10.38 1.92
CA ASP A 417 -17.20 -9.22 1.84
C ASP A 417 -17.53 -8.85 0.39
N ILE A 418 -16.56 -8.96 -0.53
CA ILE A 418 -16.78 -8.68 -1.96
C ILE A 418 -17.67 -9.75 -2.59
N VAL A 419 -17.50 -11.02 -2.20
CA VAL A 419 -18.34 -12.13 -2.69
C VAL A 419 -19.80 -11.90 -2.29
N LYS A 420 -20.06 -11.60 -1.01
CA LYS A 420 -21.42 -11.28 -0.53
C LYS A 420 -22.03 -10.11 -1.31
N LEU A 421 -21.25 -9.07 -1.62
CA LEU A 421 -21.73 -7.95 -2.42
C LEU A 421 -22.05 -8.33 -3.87
N ASP A 422 -21.27 -9.21 -4.50
CA ASP A 422 -21.59 -9.70 -5.84
C ASP A 422 -22.90 -10.47 -5.87
N GLU A 423 -23.09 -11.38 -4.90
CA GLU A 423 -24.31 -12.17 -4.74
C GLU A 423 -25.55 -11.27 -4.55
N LEU A 424 -25.44 -10.26 -3.68
CA LEU A 424 -26.51 -9.28 -3.47
C LEU A 424 -26.84 -8.49 -4.74
N GLN A 425 -25.83 -8.08 -5.50
CA GLN A 425 -26.07 -7.33 -6.74
C GLN A 425 -26.68 -8.21 -7.84
N GLN A 426 -26.27 -9.47 -7.94
CA GLN A 426 -26.88 -10.42 -8.86
C GLN A 426 -28.36 -10.63 -8.52
N ALA A 427 -28.69 -10.86 -7.24
CA ALA A 427 -30.07 -11.01 -6.79
C ALA A 427 -30.95 -9.78 -7.10
N VAL A 428 -30.42 -8.56 -6.96
CA VAL A 428 -31.14 -7.32 -7.31
C VAL A 428 -31.34 -7.17 -8.82
N ASN A 429 -30.39 -7.63 -9.64
CA ASN A 429 -30.49 -7.58 -11.09
C ASN A 429 -31.52 -8.59 -11.64
N ASP A 430 -31.65 -9.75 -10.98
CA ASP A 430 -32.61 -10.78 -11.37
C ASP A 430 -34.06 -10.41 -11.03
N ASP A 431 -34.26 -9.57 -10.00
CA ASP A 431 -35.58 -9.16 -9.49
C ASP A 431 -36.13 -7.88 -10.18
N LYS A 432 -35.41 -7.29 -11.15
CA LYS A 432 -35.81 -6.02 -11.80
C LYS A 432 -36.08 -6.15 -13.31
N PRO A 433 -37.20 -5.61 -13.83
CA PRO A 433 -37.34 -5.37 -15.26
C PRO A 433 -36.27 -4.38 -15.73
N ARG A 434 -35.56 -4.73 -16.81
CA ARG A 434 -34.41 -3.98 -17.36
C ARG A 434 -34.71 -2.48 -17.48
N GLY A 435 -34.18 -1.66 -16.58
CA GLY A 435 -34.31 -0.20 -16.70
C GLY A 435 -33.93 0.67 -15.51
N VAL A 436 -33.96 0.19 -14.26
CA VAL A 436 -33.65 1.05 -13.09
C VAL A 436 -32.85 0.31 -12.03
N VAL A 437 -31.52 0.37 -12.12
CA VAL A 437 -30.62 -0.04 -11.02
C VAL A 437 -30.71 1.03 -9.93
N ASP A 438 -31.59 0.80 -8.95
CA ASP A 438 -31.63 1.61 -7.73
C ASP A 438 -30.47 1.18 -6.81
N VAL A 439 -29.37 1.92 -6.90
CA VAL A 439 -28.12 1.69 -6.15
C VAL A 439 -28.32 1.88 -4.63
N LEU A 440 -29.42 2.56 -4.22
CA LEU A 440 -29.84 2.69 -2.82
C LEU A 440 -30.15 1.33 -2.16
N ASP A 441 -30.80 0.41 -2.89
CA ASP A 441 -31.30 -0.86 -2.36
C ASP A 441 -30.15 -1.85 -2.04
N ILE A 442 -29.04 -1.81 -2.78
CA ILE A 442 -27.87 -2.68 -2.54
C ILE A 442 -27.21 -2.33 -1.20
N ARG A 443 -27.02 -1.04 -0.90
CA ARG A 443 -26.46 -0.60 0.39
C ARG A 443 -27.44 -0.75 1.55
N GLU A 444 -28.74 -0.60 1.31
CA GLU A 444 -29.76 -0.71 2.36
C GLU A 444 -30.06 -2.17 2.73
N LYS A 445 -29.98 -3.12 1.78
CA LYS A 445 -29.99 -4.57 2.05
C LYS A 445 -28.66 -5.05 2.65
N ALA A 446 -27.51 -4.53 2.21
CA ALA A 446 -26.21 -4.80 2.83
C ALA A 446 -26.11 -4.26 4.26
N ARG A 447 -26.89 -3.22 4.62
CA ARG A 447 -27.01 -2.68 5.98
C ARG A 447 -27.62 -3.66 7.00
N ARG A 448 -28.18 -4.79 6.56
CA ARG A 448 -28.67 -5.88 7.45
C ARG A 448 -27.60 -6.94 7.77
N LEU A 449 -26.40 -6.82 7.19
CA LEU A 449 -25.19 -7.44 7.72
C LEU A 449 -24.62 -6.48 8.79
N PRO A 450 -24.03 -6.97 9.89
CA PRO A 450 -23.77 -6.17 11.09
C PRO A 450 -23.03 -4.88 10.74
N GLU A 451 -23.48 -3.75 11.31
CA GLU A 451 -22.92 -2.40 11.17
C GLU A 451 -21.45 -2.26 11.66
N GLU A 452 -20.73 -3.37 11.82
CA GLU A 452 -19.34 -3.49 12.27
C GLU A 452 -18.32 -3.58 11.12
N GLN A 453 -18.75 -3.62 9.85
CA GLN A 453 -17.85 -3.84 8.70
C GLN A 453 -17.48 -2.58 7.91
N TRP A 454 -17.32 -1.45 8.61
CA TRP A 454 -16.45 -0.36 8.14
C TRP A 454 -15.10 -0.33 8.88
N ALA A 455 -14.83 -1.40 9.65
CA ALA A 455 -13.58 -1.67 10.37
C ALA A 455 -12.38 -1.74 9.42
#